data_AF-K4LF93-F1
#
_entry.id   AF-K4LF93-F1
#
_cell.length_a   1.000
_cell.length_b   1.000
_cell.length_c   1.000
_cell.angle_alpha   90.00
_cell.angle_beta   90.00
_cell.angle_gamma   90.00
#
_symmetry.space_group_name_H-M   'P 1'
#
loop_
_entity.id
_entity.type
_entity.pdbx_description
1 polymer ?
#
loop_
_entity_poly.entity_id
_entity_poly.type
_entity_poly.pdbx_seq_one_letter_code
_entity_poly.pdbx_strand_id
1 'polypeptide(L)'
;MRMRNLLLILLVVLLAALPLWLQRGAEFGGADGLAEEAIGELRPGYEPWFKTLWEPPSGEVESLLFALQAALGAGFIGYYLGYGKGKRDASNAGRGTAPDEKSLDAFRRT
;
A
#
# COMPACT_ATOMS: atom_id res chain seq x y z
N MET A 1 -8.28 -7.15 -17.10
CA MET A 1 -8.23 -7.40 -15.64
C MET A 1 -9.39 -8.32 -15.30
N ARG A 2 -9.20 -9.48 -14.63
CA ARG A 2 -10.34 -10.36 -14.27
C ARG A 2 -11.26 -9.63 -13.28
N MET A 3 -12.58 -9.72 -13.46
CA MET A 3 -13.61 -9.14 -12.58
C MET A 3 -13.36 -9.41 -11.09
N ARG A 4 -12.80 -10.58 -10.78
CA ARG A 4 -12.44 -10.99 -9.41
C ARG A 4 -11.38 -10.10 -8.76
N ASN A 5 -10.40 -9.62 -9.52
CA ASN A 5 -9.38 -8.70 -9.00
C ASN A 5 -9.96 -7.31 -8.73
N LEU A 6 -10.89 -6.86 -9.58
CA LEU A 6 -11.62 -5.61 -9.41
C LEU A 6 -12.49 -5.64 -8.14
N LEU A 7 -13.18 -6.76 -7.91
CA LEU A 7 -13.94 -7.02 -6.68
C LEU A 7 -13.05 -7.00 -5.43
N LEU A 8 -11.88 -7.63 -5.49
CA LEU A 8 -10.94 -7.65 -4.36
C LEU A 8 -10.37 -6.25 -4.06
N ILE A 9 -10.02 -5.46 -5.08
CA ILE A 9 -9.57 -4.07 -4.88
C ILE A 9 -10.70 -3.23 -4.30
N LEU A 10 -11.93 -3.37 -4.82
CA LEU A 10 -13.10 -2.67 -4.30
C LEU A 10 -13.33 -2.99 -2.81
N LEU A 11 -13.22 -4.27 -2.43
CA LEU A 11 -13.39 -4.71 -1.04
C LEU A 11 -12.32 -4.10 -0.11
N VAL A 12 -11.06 -4.06 -0.55
CA VAL A 12 -9.97 -3.44 0.22
C VAL A 12 -10.20 -1.94 0.38
N VAL A 13 -10.60 -1.25 -0.69
CA VAL A 13 -10.94 0.18 -0.64
C VAL A 13 -12.13 0.42 0.29
N LEU A 14 -13.14 -0.46 0.26
CA LEU A 14 -14.30 -0.37 1.15
C LEU A 14 -13.86 -0.56 2.61
N LEU A 15 -13.05 -1.57 2.92
CA LEU A 15 -12.54 -1.81 4.28
C LEU A 15 -11.67 -0.66 4.80
N ALA A 16 -10.93 0.03 3.93
CA ALA A 16 -10.16 1.21 4.31
C ALA A 16 -11.05 2.44 4.49
N ALA A 17 -11.99 2.69 3.58
CA ALA A 17 -12.83 3.90 3.56
C ALA A 17 -13.98 3.87 4.57
N LEU A 18 -14.49 2.69 4.91
CA LEU A 18 -15.62 2.50 5.83
C LEU A 18 -15.31 3.00 7.26
N PRO A 19 -14.15 2.67 7.89
CA PRO A 19 -13.77 3.26 9.17
C PRO A 19 -13.51 4.77 9.08
N LEU A 20 -12.92 5.26 7.98
CA LEU A 20 -12.76 6.71 7.75
C LEU A 20 -14.11 7.45 7.66
N TRP A 21 -15.16 6.78 7.13
CA TRP A 21 -16.50 7.34 7.04
C TRP A 21 -17.28 7.27 8.36
N LEU A 22 -17.14 6.18 9.13
CA LEU A 22 -17.78 6.03 10.44
C LEU A 22 -17.13 6.94 11.49
N GLN A 23 -15.82 7.12 11.39
CA GLN A 23 -14.98 7.86 12.34
C GLN A 23 -14.47 9.18 11.74
N ARG A 24 -15.36 9.96 11.08
CA ARG A 24 -14.96 11.22 10.39
C ARG A 24 -14.36 12.31 11.30
N GLY A 25 -14.51 12.15 12.61
CA GLY A 25 -13.94 13.03 13.63
C GLY A 25 -12.95 12.34 14.56
N ALA A 26 -12.50 11.12 14.24
CA ALA A 26 -11.40 10.53 14.98
C ALA A 26 -10.10 11.23 14.59
N GLU A 27 -9.41 11.77 15.59
CA GLU A 27 -8.01 12.11 15.44
C GLU A 27 -7.25 10.80 15.21
N PHE A 28 -6.93 10.52 13.96
CA PHE A 28 -5.99 9.46 13.59
C PHE A 28 -4.56 9.94 13.91
N GLY A 29 -4.34 10.25 15.19
CA GLY A 29 -3.05 10.62 15.74
C GLY A 29 -2.11 9.43 15.80
N GLY A 30 -0.81 9.70 15.78
CA GLY A 30 0.22 8.68 15.97
C GLY A 30 0.00 7.91 17.27
N ALA A 31 0.48 6.67 17.31
CA ALA A 31 0.37 5.82 18.49
C ALA A 31 1.08 6.42 19.73
N ASP A 32 2.02 7.34 19.51
CA ASP A 32 2.81 8.00 20.55
C ASP A 32 1.96 9.03 21.34
N GLY A 33 1.17 9.87 20.65
CA GLY A 33 0.28 10.84 21.31
C GLY A 33 -0.80 10.17 22.18
N LEU A 34 -1.35 9.05 21.71
CA LEU A 34 -2.29 8.24 22.51
C LEU A 34 -1.61 7.57 23.72
N ALA A 35 -0.32 7.26 23.62
CA ALA A 35 0.44 6.68 24.72
C ALA A 35 0.79 7.72 25.79
N GLU A 36 1.13 8.96 25.41
CA GLU A 36 1.36 10.06 26.35
C GLU A 36 0.11 10.40 27.17
N GLU A 37 -1.05 10.52 26.52
CA GLU A 37 -2.33 10.82 27.19
C GLU A 37 -2.69 9.72 28.19
N ALA A 38 -2.56 8.45 27.79
CA ALA A 38 -2.81 7.31 28.67
C ALA A 38 -1.82 7.24 29.85
N ILE A 39 -0.53 7.54 29.64
CA ILE A 39 0.48 7.53 30.70
C ILE A 39 0.23 8.66 31.71
N GLY A 40 -0.16 9.85 31.22
CA GLY A 40 -0.50 11.00 32.06
C GLY A 40 -1.68 10.75 32.99
N GLU A 41 -2.71 10.04 32.52
CA GLU A 41 -3.87 9.65 33.34
C GLU A 41 -3.57 8.55 34.36
N LEU A 42 -2.76 7.55 33.98
CA LEU A 42 -2.49 6.38 34.83
C LEU A 42 -1.46 6.64 35.94
N ARG A 43 -0.53 7.58 35.77
CA ARG A 43 0.38 8.01 36.85
C ARG A 43 0.74 9.50 36.73
N PRO A 44 0.13 10.38 37.54
CA PRO A 44 0.43 11.82 37.55
C PRO A 44 1.84 12.18 38.08
N GLY A 45 2.69 11.19 38.41
CA GLY A 45 4.08 11.36 38.83
C GLY A 45 5.08 10.55 38.00
N TYR A 46 4.70 10.13 36.79
CA TYR A 46 5.60 9.39 35.90
C TYR A 46 6.59 10.35 35.25
N GLU A 47 7.85 10.32 35.69
CA GLU A 47 8.93 10.97 34.95
C GLU A 47 9.31 10.10 33.74
N PRO A 48 9.28 10.65 32.50
CA PRO A 48 9.73 9.94 31.32
C PRO A 48 11.19 9.49 31.50
N TRP A 49 11.41 8.18 31.47
CA TRP A 49 12.75 7.57 31.50
C TRP A 49 13.54 7.81 30.19
N PHE A 50 12.89 8.41 29.20
CA PHE A 50 13.45 8.86 27.94
C PHE A 50 12.89 10.26 27.67
N LYS A 51 13.74 11.30 27.73
CA LYS A 51 13.37 12.64 27.26
C LYS A 51 13.68 12.70 25.77
N THR A 52 12.67 12.96 24.96
CA THR A 52 12.83 13.15 23.52
C THR A 52 13.84 14.26 23.28
N LEU A 53 15.03 13.91 22.76
CA LEU A 53 16.10 14.87 22.46
C LEU A 53 15.71 15.89 21.37
N TRP A 54 14.61 15.63 20.66
CA TRP A 54 14.03 16.46 19.61
C TRP A 54 12.51 16.28 19.57
N GLU A 55 11.79 17.21 20.18
CA GLU A 55 10.34 17.29 20.09
C GLU A 55 9.99 18.02 18.78
N PRO A 56 9.41 17.35 17.77
CA PRO A 56 9.04 18.05 16.55
C PRO A 56 7.99 19.12 16.91
N PRO A 57 8.21 20.40 16.56
CA PRO A 57 7.41 21.53 17.04
C PRO A 57 5.95 21.56 16.54
N SER A 58 5.48 20.53 15.83
CA SER A 58 4.11 20.44 15.28
C SER A 58 3.76 18.98 14.92
N GLY A 59 2.59 18.51 15.33
CA GLY A 59 2.02 17.21 14.93
C GLY A 59 1.82 17.04 13.41
N GLU A 60 1.91 18.13 12.65
CA GLU A 60 1.92 18.09 11.18
C GLU A 60 3.18 17.42 10.63
N VAL A 61 4.32 17.59 11.28
CA VAL A 61 5.59 17.00 10.82
C VAL A 61 5.61 15.49 11.10
N GLU A 62 5.02 15.05 12.21
CA GLU A 62 4.88 13.64 12.56
C GLU A 62 4.01 12.90 11.51
N SER A 63 2.83 13.44 11.22
CA SER A 63 1.93 12.87 10.20
C SER A 63 2.57 12.88 8.80
N LEU A 64 3.41 13.87 8.47
CA LEU A 64 4.15 13.92 7.20
C LEU A 64 5.19 12.80 7.11
N LEU A 65 5.91 12.51 8.20
CA LEU A 65 6.88 11.40 8.25
C LEU A 65 6.18 10.03 8.09
N PHE A 66 5.03 9.83 8.75
CA PHE A 66 4.21 8.63 8.56
C PHE A 66 3.65 8.52 7.13
N ALA A 67 3.16 9.62 6.56
CA ALA A 67 2.67 9.66 5.18
C ALA A 67 3.77 9.33 4.17
N LEU A 68 5.00 9.82 4.41
CA LEU A 68 6.17 9.50 3.59
C LEU A 68 6.51 8.01 3.65
N GLN A 69 6.52 7.42 4.86
CA GLN A 69 6.75 5.98 5.04
C GLN A 69 5.68 5.15 4.32
N ALA A 70 4.40 5.55 4.44
CA ALA A 70 3.30 4.89 3.75
C ALA A 70 3.43 5.00 2.22
N ALA A 71 3.80 6.17 1.71
CA ALA A 71 4.01 6.39 0.27
C ALA A 71 5.14 5.52 -0.29
N LEU A 72 6.27 5.42 0.43
CA LEU A 72 7.39 4.56 0.04
C LEU A 72 7.01 3.07 0.07
N GLY A 73 6.31 2.62 1.12
CA GLY A 73 5.84 1.24 1.24
C GLY A 73 4.85 0.85 0.13
N ALA A 74 3.87 1.73 -0.13
CA ALA A 74 2.91 1.54 -1.21
C ALA A 74 3.58 1.55 -2.59
N GLY A 75 4.54 2.45 -2.82
CA GLY A 75 5.32 2.53 -4.04
C GLY A 75 6.13 1.26 -4.30
N PHE A 76 6.79 0.72 -3.28
CA PHE A 76 7.56 -0.53 -3.39
C PHE A 76 6.67 -1.74 -3.74
N ILE A 77 5.56 -1.92 -3.02
CA ILE A 77 4.61 -3.01 -3.29
C ILE A 77 4.00 -2.87 -4.69
N GLY A 78 3.62 -1.65 -5.08
CA GLY A 78 3.09 -1.35 -6.40
C GLY A 78 4.09 -1.66 -7.52
N TYR A 79 5.36 -1.28 -7.36
CA TYR A 79 6.42 -1.58 -8.32
C TYR A 79 6.65 -3.08 -8.46
N TYR A 80 6.72 -3.82 -7.34
CA TYR A 80 6.95 -5.27 -7.37
C TYR A 80 5.81 -6.03 -8.06
N LEU A 81 4.56 -5.70 -7.73
CA LEU A 81 3.38 -6.29 -8.38
C LEU A 81 3.29 -5.91 -9.86
N GLY A 82 3.59 -4.66 -10.19
CA GLY A 82 3.61 -4.15 -11.56
C GLY A 82 4.67 -4.83 -12.42
N TYR A 83 5.90 -4.93 -11.93
CA TYR A 83 7.02 -5.60 -12.61
C TYR A 83 6.73 -7.09 -12.87
N GLY A 84 6.19 -7.79 -11.87
CA GLY A 84 5.79 -9.20 -12.01
C GLY A 84 4.66 -9.40 -13.03
N LYS A 85 3.74 -8.44 -13.16
CA LYS A 85 2.67 -8.47 -14.16
C LYS A 85 3.19 -8.18 -15.56
N GLY A 86 4.01 -7.14 -15.73
CA GLY A 86 4.61 -6.77 -17.02
C GLY A 86 5.45 -7.88 -17.65
N LYS A 87 6.20 -8.64 -16.83
CA LYS A 87 6.99 -9.78 -17.32
C LYS A 87 6.12 -10.93 -17.85
N ARG A 88 4.95 -11.17 -17.23
CA ARG A 88 3.99 -12.19 -17.69
C ARG A 88 3.33 -11.78 -19.01
N ASP A 89 2.96 -10.51 -19.14
CA ASP A 89 2.34 -9.99 -20.36
C ASP A 89 3.36 -9.97 -21.53
N ALA A 90 4.62 -9.61 -21.29
CA ALA A 90 5.70 -9.70 -22.28
C ALA A 90 5.98 -11.15 -22.73
N SER A 91 5.95 -12.12 -21.80
CA SER A 91 6.12 -13.55 -22.13
C SER A 91 4.95 -14.13 -22.94
N ASN A 92 3.75 -13.54 -22.83
CA ASN A 92 2.58 -13.95 -23.60
C ASN A 92 2.54 -13.28 -24.99
N ALA A 93 3.03 -12.05 -25.10
CA ALA A 93 3.17 -11.33 -26.36
C ALA A 93 4.14 -12.03 -27.34
N GLY A 94 5.23 -12.62 -26.83
CA GLY A 94 6.18 -13.40 -27.65
C GLY A 94 5.68 -14.77 -28.12
N ARG A 95 4.55 -15.26 -27.59
CA ARG A 95 3.99 -16.57 -27.94
C ARG A 95 2.94 -16.49 -29.06
N GLY A 96 2.49 -15.29 -29.42
CA GLY A 96 1.50 -15.04 -30.48
C GLY A 96 2.10 -14.74 -31.87
N THR A 97 3.42 -14.61 -31.99
CA THR A 97 4.13 -14.33 -33.26
C THR A 97 4.82 -15.56 -33.86
N ALA A 98 4.72 -16.73 -33.21
CA ALA A 98 5.14 -17.97 -33.82
C ALA A 98 4.15 -18.32 -34.95
N PRO A 99 4.60 -18.56 -36.19
CA PRO A 99 3.71 -18.95 -37.28
C PRO A 99 2.94 -20.20 -36.83
N ASP A 100 1.62 -20.14 -36.97
CA ASP A 100 0.78 -21.25 -36.57
C ASP A 100 1.13 -22.49 -37.39
N GLU A 101 1.11 -23.66 -36.77
CA GLU A 101 1.53 -24.93 -37.39
C GLU A 101 0.83 -25.18 -38.74
N LYS A 102 -0.40 -24.65 -38.93
CA LYS A 102 -1.14 -24.80 -40.19
C LYS A 102 -0.61 -23.92 -41.33
N SER A 103 -0.05 -22.76 -41.04
CA SER A 103 0.60 -21.93 -42.07
C SER A 103 1.96 -22.50 -42.49
N LEU A 104 2.66 -23.18 -41.58
CA LEU A 104 3.88 -23.93 -41.91
C LEU A 104 3.59 -25.18 -42.76
N ASP A 105 2.51 -25.89 -42.47
CA ASP A 105 2.08 -27.06 -43.26
C ASP A 105 1.59 -26.69 -44.67
N ALA A 106 1.00 -25.51 -44.85
CA ALA A 106 0.60 -25.02 -46.17
C ALA A 106 1.80 -24.75 -47.08
N PHE A 107 2.88 -24.19 -46.54
CA PHE A 107 4.11 -23.88 -47.28
C PHE A 107 4.91 -25.13 -47.66
N ARG A 108 4.82 -26.19 -46.85
CA ARG A 108 5.53 -27.46 -47.08
C ARG A 108 4.88 -28.35 -48.15
N ARG A 109 3.63 -28.04 -48.55
CA ARG A 109 2.86 -28.80 -49.54
C ARG A 109 2.91 -28.22 -50.96
N THR A 110 3.50 -27.04 -51.14
CA THR A 110 3.84 -26.41 -52.43
C THR A 110 5.30 -26.63 -52.77
#